data_AF-A0A7C4R5Y8-F1
#
_entry.id   AF-A0A7C4R5Y8-F1
#
_cell.length_a   1.000
_cell.length_b   1.000
_cell.length_c   1.000
_cell.angle_alpha   90.00
_cell.angle_beta   90.00
_cell.angle_gamma   90.00
#
_symmetry.space_group_name_H-M   'P 1'
#
loop_
_entity.id
_entity.type
_entity.pdbx_description
1 polymer ?
#
loop_
_entity_poly.entity_id
_entity_poly.type
_entity_poly.pdbx_seq_one_letter_code
_entity_poly.pdbx_strand_id
1 'polypeptide(L)' 'LMSTAEEFAKEIMGKPPLAIRLAKRLINSSLDLDIRTGLAYEAASIALISTTEDFKEGITAFLEKRKPRFKGV' A
#
# COMPACT_ATOMS: atom_id res chain seq x y z
N LEU A 1 -3.74 -17.13 19.12
CA LEU A 1 -2.88 -17.05 17.92
C LEU A 1 -3.72 -17.02 16.64
N MET A 2 -4.59 -18.01 16.38
CA MET A 2 -5.46 -18.01 15.18
C MET A 2 -6.37 -16.76 15.11
N SER A 3 -7.08 -16.43 16.20
CA SER A 3 -7.92 -15.23 16.27
C SER A 3 -7.16 -13.94 15.98
N THR A 4 -5.97 -13.77 16.58
CA THR A 4 -5.09 -12.61 16.36
C THR A 4 -4.62 -12.50 14.91
N ALA A 5 -4.27 -13.63 14.28
CA ALA A 5 -3.86 -13.66 12.88
C ALA A 5 -5.02 -13.28 11.95
N GLU A 6 -6.24 -13.71 12.25
CA GLU A 6 -7.45 -13.35 11.50
C GLU A 6 -7.80 -11.86 11.65
N GLU A 7 -7.68 -11.30 12.86
CA GLU A 7 -7.88 -9.87 13.09
C GLU A 7 -6.89 -9.03 12.28
N PHE A 8 -5.62 -9.42 12.28
CA PHE A 8 -4.60 -8.74 11.49
C PHE A 8 -4.85 -8.85 9.98
N ALA A 9 -5.25 -10.04 9.50
CA ALA A 9 -5.62 -10.24 8.10
C ALA A 9 -6.81 -9.35 7.70
N LYS A 10 -7.82 -9.20 8.57
CA LYS A 10 -8.96 -8.31 8.35
C LYS A 10 -8.54 -6.85 8.23
N GLU A 11 -7.55 -6.41 9.02
CA GLU A 11 -7.02 -5.06 8.90
C GLU A 11 -6.36 -4.83 7.52
N ILE A 12 -5.52 -5.77 7.08
CA ILE A 12 -4.83 -5.70 5.78
C ILE A 12 -5.85 -5.71 4.63
N MET A 13 -6.89 -6.53 4.71
CA MET A 13 -7.95 -6.59 3.69
C MET A 13 -8.71 -5.27 3.53
N GLY A 14 -8.66 -4.38 4.52
CA GLY A 14 -9.24 -3.03 4.44
C GLY A 14 -8.35 -1.97 3.79
N LYS A 15 -7.17 -2.34 3.27
CA LYS A 15 -6.16 -1.43 2.68
C LYS A 15 -6.15 -1.55 1.13
N PRO A 16 -5.55 -0.60 0.39
CA PRO A 16 -5.48 -0.69 -1.06
C PRO A 16 -4.53 -1.82 -1.49
N PRO A 17 -5.00 -2.85 -2.23
CA PRO A 17 -4.23 -4.07 -2.52
C PRO A 17 -2.90 -3.82 -3.24
N LEU A 18 -2.88 -2.90 -4.22
CA LEU A 18 -1.68 -2.58 -4.98
C LEU A 18 -0.62 -1.88 -4.12
N ALA A 19 -1.04 -0.95 -3.25
CA ALA A 19 -0.15 -0.26 -2.33
C ALA A 19 0.47 -1.23 -1.31
N ILE A 20 -0.33 -2.12 -0.71
CA ILE A 20 0.19 -3.14 0.22
C ILE A 20 1.19 -4.08 -0.46
N ARG A 21 0.89 -4.51 -1.68
CA ARG A 21 1.79 -5.39 -2.44
C ARG A 21 3.14 -4.73 -2.70
N LEU A 22 3.15 -3.47 -3.14
CA LEU A 22 4.39 -2.74 -3.42
C LEU A 22 5.14 -2.39 -2.13
N ALA A 23 4.45 -1.97 -1.07
CA ALA A 23 5.08 -1.73 0.23
C ALA A 23 5.81 -2.98 0.74
N LYS A 24 5.15 -4.15 0.70
CA LYS A 24 5.78 -5.42 1.08
C LYS A 24 7.00 -5.73 0.22
N ARG A 25 6.92 -5.49 -1.09
CA ARG A 25 8.04 -5.72 -2.01
C ARG A 25 9.22 -4.79 -1.72
N LEU A 26 8.98 -3.50 -1.51
CA LEU A 26 10.00 -2.51 -1.15
C LEU A 26 10.69 -2.87 0.17
N ILE A 27 9.91 -3.24 1.20
CA ILE A 27 10.45 -3.65 2.50
C ILE A 27 11.33 -4.89 2.36
N ASN A 28 10.89 -5.90 1.60
CA ASN A 28 11.69 -7.11 1.40
C ASN A 28 12.97 -6.84 0.60
N SER A 29 12.90 -5.98 -0.43
CA SER A 29 14.05 -5.65 -1.27
C SER A 29 15.03 -4.67 -0.62
N SER A 30 14.64 -3.94 0.43
CA SER A 30 15.51 -2.93 1.05
C SER A 30 16.76 -3.53 1.70
N LEU A 31 16.74 -4.82 2.03
CA LEU A 31 17.89 -5.54 2.56
C LEU A 31 18.99 -5.77 1.50
N ASP A 32 18.62 -5.78 0.22
CA ASP A 32 19.50 -6.09 -0.91
C ASP A 32 19.91 -4.84 -1.71
N LEU A 33 19.33 -3.68 -1.40
CA LEU A 33 19.52 -2.43 -2.14
C LEU A 33 20.27 -1.40 -1.31
N ASP A 34 21.16 -0.65 -1.95
CA ASP A 34 21.68 0.57 -1.34
C ASP A 34 20.59 1.63 -1.24
N ILE A 35 20.78 2.61 -0.36
CA ILE A 35 19.78 3.64 -0.07
C ILE A 35 19.35 4.44 -1.31
N ARG A 36 20.26 4.73 -2.25
CA ARG A 36 19.93 5.53 -3.43
C ARG A 36 19.04 4.72 -4.38
N THR A 37 19.39 3.46 -4.61
CA THR A 37 18.59 2.57 -5.44
C THR A 37 17.23 2.28 -4.80
N GLY A 38 17.19 2.07 -3.48
CA GLY A 38 15.95 1.89 -2.73
C GLY A 38 14.99 3.07 -2.87
N LEU A 39 15.48 4.30 -2.70
CA LEU A 39 14.67 5.51 -2.86
C LEU A 39 14.17 5.71 -4.29
N ALA A 40 15.01 5.42 -5.30
CA ALA A 40 14.58 5.47 -6.69
C ALA A 40 13.48 4.43 -6.98
N TYR A 41 13.59 3.23 -6.40
CA TYR A 41 12.58 2.18 -6.55
C TYR A 41 11.26 2.55 -5.84
N GLU A 42 11.34 3.15 -4.66
CA GLU A 42 10.17 3.69 -3.94
C GLU A 42 9.47 4.77 -4.77
N ALA A 43 10.21 5.76 -5.27
CA ALA A 43 9.66 6.85 -6.06
C ALA A 43 8.93 6.34 -7.32
N ALA A 44 9.53 5.38 -8.04
CA ALA A 44 8.90 4.75 -9.19
C ALA A 44 7.62 3.97 -8.80
N SER A 45 7.64 3.28 -7.66
CA SER A 45 6.48 2.53 -7.15
C SER A 45 5.32 3.45 -6.76
N ILE A 46 5.61 4.58 -6.11
CA ILE A 46 4.61 5.60 -5.77
C ILE A 46 4.05 6.23 -7.04
N ALA A 47 4.91 6.60 -8.00
CA ALA A 47 4.48 7.15 -9.29
C ALA A 47 3.50 6.20 -10.00
N LEU A 48 3.79 4.90 -10.00
CA LEU A 48 2.90 3.88 -10.58
C LEU A 48 1.52 3.87 -9.91
N ILE A 49 1.45 3.75 -8.58
CA ILE A 49 0.15 3.64 -7.89
C ILE A 49 -0.62 4.96 -7.86
N SER A 50 0.04 6.10 -8.00
CA SER A 50 -0.64 7.40 -8.01
C SER A 50 -1.66 7.56 -9.15
N THR A 51 -1.53 6.72 -10.19
CA THR A 51 -2.43 6.69 -11.34
C THR A 51 -3.71 5.86 -11.13
N THR A 52 -3.77 5.06 -10.06
CA THR A 52 -4.85 4.09 -9.76
C THR A 52 -6.11 4.76 -9.21
N GLU A 53 -7.25 4.08 -9.30
CA GLU A 53 -8.50 4.55 -8.67
C GLU A 53 -8.37 4.52 -7.14
N ASP A 54 -7.75 3.48 -6.62
CA ASP A 54 -7.54 3.28 -5.18
C ASP A 54 -6.71 4.41 -4.54
N PHE A 55 -5.73 4.97 -5.26
CA PHE A 55 -4.97 6.11 -4.77
C PHE A 55 -5.84 7.37 -4.67
N LYS A 56 -6.64 7.65 -5.70
CA LYS A 56 -7.59 8.78 -5.69
C LYS A 56 -8.61 8.63 -4.58
N GLU A 57 -9.20 7.44 -4.46
CA GLU A 57 -10.18 7.11 -3.41
C GLU A 57 -9.57 7.24 -2.01
N GLY A 58 -8.33 6.80 -1.80
CA GLY A 58 -7.63 6.96 -0.53
C GLY A 58 -7.50 8.43 -0.13
N ILE A 59 -7.10 9.30 -1.07
CA ILE A 59 -7.01 10.74 -0.84
C ILE A 59 -8.39 11.34 -0.57
N THR A 60 -9.37 11.04 -1.43
CA THR A 60 -10.74 11.57 -1.29
C THR A 60 -11.36 11.16 0.03
N ALA A 61 -11.30 9.87 0.40
CA ALA A 61 -11.86 9.37 1.65
C ALA A 61 -11.18 9.99 2.89
N PHE A 62 -9.87 10.23 2.82
CA PHE A 62 -9.14 10.94 3.88
C PHE A 62 -9.62 12.38 4.03
N LEU A 63 -9.73 13.13 2.94
CA LEU A 63 -10.22 14.51 2.95
C LEU A 63 -11.68 14.61 3.43
N GLU A 64 -12.52 13.65 3.04
CA GLU A 64 -13.93 13.57 3.42
C GLU A 64 -14.15 12.91 4.80
N LYS A 65 -13.08 12.47 5.48
CA LYS A 65 -13.12 11.80 6.80
C LYS A 65 -14.06 10.58 6.84
N ARG A 66 -14.13 9.82 5.75
CA ARG A 66 -14.91 8.59 5.65
C ARG A 66 -14.02 7.37 5.45
N LYS A 67 -14.58 6.17 5.62
CA LYS A 67 -13.86 4.94 5.28
C LYS A 67 -13.68 4.85 3.75
N PRO A 68 -12.47 4.54 3.26
CA PRO A 68 -12.23 4.33 1.84
C PRO A 68 -12.86 3.01 1.36
N ARG A 69 -13.18 2.95 0.07
CA ARG A 69 -13.69 1.77 -0.63
C ARG A 69 -12.75 1.38 -1.76
N PHE A 70 -11.73 0.60 -1.43
CA PHE A 70 -10.76 0.13 -2.40
C PHE A 70 -11.34 -0.98 -3.30
N LYS A 71 -11.02 -0.92 -4.59
CA LYS A 71 -11.43 -1.89 -5.62
C LYS A 71 -10.28 -2.78 -6.09
N GLY A 72 -9.03 -2.43 -5.78
CA GLY A 72 -7.84 -3.15 -6.24
C GLY A 72 -7.38 -2.79 -7.65
N VAL A 73 -7.81 -1.64 -8.17
CA VAL A 73 -7.47 -1.10 -9.52
C VAL A 73 -7.00 0.34 -9.46
#